data_AF-A0A0R2PMM5-F1
#
_entry.id   AF-A0A0R2PMM5-F1
#
_cell.length_a   1.000
_cell.length_b   1.000
_cell.length_c   1.000
_cell.angle_alpha   90.00
_cell.angle_beta   90.00
_cell.angle_gamma   90.00
#
_symmetry.space_group_name_H-M   'P 1'
#
loop_
_entity.id
_entity.type
_entity.pdbx_description
1 polymer ?
#
loop_
_entity_poly.entity_id
_entity_poly.type
_entity_poly.pdbx_seq_one_letter_code
_entity_poly.pdbx_strand_id
1 'polypeptide(L)'
;MEVWALEAYGAAYCLQEILTLKSDDVFGRVHVYESIVKGSNLPEPGVPESFKVLMKEMKALCLDVEVLREDGRPVELADLDDDIYKTQKELGINLTRPERGSDADDRLRQNTF
;
A
#
# COMPACT_ATOMS: atom_id res chain seq x y z
N MET A 1 -16.64 7.73 16.63
CA MET A 1 -16.54 7.59 18.11
C MET A 1 -15.80 6.32 18.53
N GLU A 2 -15.49 5.42 17.60
CA GLU A 2 -14.91 4.10 17.79
C GLU A 2 -13.42 4.17 18.12
N VAL A 3 -12.69 5.12 17.51
CA VAL A 3 -11.28 5.40 17.80
C VAL A 3 -11.09 5.79 19.26
N TRP A 4 -11.94 6.68 19.78
CA TRP A 4 -11.90 7.10 21.19
C TRP A 4 -12.14 5.95 22.16
N ALA A 5 -12.96 4.97 21.79
CA ALA A 5 -13.14 3.77 22.61
C ALA A 5 -11.83 2.96 22.69
N LEU A 6 -11.19 2.71 21.54
CA LEU A 6 -9.91 1.97 21.49
C LEU A 6 -8.78 2.70 22.23
N GLU A 7 -8.74 4.03 22.12
CA GLU A 7 -7.79 4.87 22.85
C GLU A 7 -8.03 4.81 24.36
N ALA A 8 -9.29 4.91 24.82
CA ALA A 8 -9.63 4.82 26.24
C ALA A 8 -9.31 3.44 26.83
N TYR A 9 -9.44 2.37 26.03
CA TYR A 9 -9.01 1.02 26.42
C TYR A 9 -7.48 0.84 26.41
N GLY A 10 -6.71 1.78 25.86
CA GLY A 10 -5.26 1.65 25.72
C GLY A 10 -4.84 0.62 24.66
N ALA A 11 -5.72 0.29 23.71
CA ALA A 11 -5.49 -0.74 22.70
C ALA A 11 -4.69 -0.18 21.49
N ALA A 12 -3.48 0.32 21.73
CA ALA A 12 -2.66 1.02 20.73
C ALA A 12 -2.39 0.18 19.47
N TYR A 13 -1.99 -1.08 19.63
CA TYR A 13 -1.70 -1.98 18.50
C TYR A 13 -2.95 -2.30 17.67
N CYS A 14 -4.11 -2.46 18.32
CA CYS A 14 -5.36 -2.74 17.62
C CYS A 14 -5.81 -1.52 16.81
N LEU A 15 -5.69 -0.32 17.38
CA LEU A 15 -5.97 0.92 16.67
C LEU A 15 -5.02 1.11 15.48
N GLN A 16 -3.72 0.90 15.68
CA GLN A 16 -2.73 0.98 14.60
C GLN A 16 -3.07 -0.01 13.49
N GLU A 17 -3.32 -1.28 13.80
CA GLU A 17 -3.68 -2.32 12.82
C GLU A 17 -4.93 -1.96 12.01
N ILE A 18 -5.96 -1.38 12.67
CA ILE A 18 -7.20 -0.95 12.00
C ILE A 18 -6.93 0.21 11.02
N LEU A 19 -6.12 1.20 11.42
CA LEU A 19 -5.85 2.38 10.59
C LEU A 19 -4.83 2.14 9.48
N THR A 20 -3.97 1.13 9.62
CA THR A 20 -2.87 0.83 8.68
C THR A 20 -3.18 -0.43 7.87
N LEU A 21 -2.76 -1.59 8.38
CA LEU A 21 -2.79 -2.91 7.76
C LEU A 21 -4.17 -3.32 7.24
N LYS A 22 -5.25 -2.83 7.88
CA LYS A 22 -6.63 -3.13 7.49
C LYS A 22 -7.32 -2.07 6.64
N SER A 23 -6.75 -0.86 6.48
CA SER A 23 -7.37 0.24 5.74
C SER A 23 -6.53 0.69 4.56
N ASP A 24 -5.44 1.43 4.84
CA ASP A 24 -4.80 2.35 3.89
C ASP A 24 -3.34 2.01 3.55
N ASP A 25 -2.77 0.94 4.14
CA ASP A 25 -1.43 0.47 3.78
C ASP A 25 -1.49 -0.57 2.64
N VAL A 26 -1.16 -0.13 1.41
CA VAL A 26 -1.22 -0.97 0.21
C VAL A 26 -0.25 -2.15 0.28
N PHE A 27 0.96 -1.94 0.80
CA PHE A 27 2.00 -2.97 0.92
C PHE A 27 1.72 -3.88 2.08
N GLY A 28 1.43 -3.27 3.23
CA GLY A 28 1.15 -3.96 4.47
C GLY A 28 -0.01 -4.93 4.29
N ARG A 29 -1.08 -4.54 3.58
CA ARG A 29 -2.22 -5.42 3.38
C ARG A 29 -1.88 -6.69 2.60
N VAL A 30 -1.07 -6.61 1.54
CA VAL A 30 -0.65 -7.80 0.77
C VAL A 30 0.26 -8.71 1.59
N HIS A 31 1.23 -8.14 2.30
CA HIS A 31 2.14 -8.90 3.17
C HIS A 31 1.40 -9.53 4.36
N VAL A 32 0.37 -8.88 4.88
CA VAL A 32 -0.52 -9.43 5.91
C VAL A 32 -1.27 -10.64 5.37
N TYR A 33 -1.84 -10.57 4.17
CA TYR A 33 -2.48 -11.73 3.55
C TYR A 33 -1.50 -12.90 3.39
N GLU A 34 -0.30 -12.64 2.90
CA GLU A 34 0.72 -13.68 2.75
C GLU A 34 1.12 -14.28 4.10
N SER A 35 1.31 -13.43 5.11
CA SER A 35 1.71 -13.86 6.46
C SER A 35 0.63 -14.70 7.13
N ILE A 36 -0.65 -14.35 6.95
CA ILE A 36 -1.78 -15.14 7.43
C ILE A 36 -1.81 -16.52 6.76
N VAL A 37 -1.59 -16.58 5.45
CA VAL A 37 -1.57 -17.86 4.70
C VAL A 37 -0.38 -18.74 5.10
N LYS A 38 0.79 -18.13 5.34
CA LYS A 38 2.00 -18.84 5.77
C LYS A 38 2.01 -19.19 7.27
N GLY A 39 1.10 -18.62 8.05
CA GLY A 39 1.10 -18.74 9.51
C GLY A 39 2.30 -18.06 10.18
N SER A 40 2.90 -17.05 9.53
CA SER A 40 3.99 -16.25 10.09
C SER A 40 3.47 -15.03 10.86
N ASN A 41 4.35 -14.39 11.63
CA ASN A 41 4.01 -13.15 12.33
C ASN A 41 3.64 -12.03 11.34
N LEU A 42 2.77 -11.13 11.78
CA LEU A 42 2.36 -9.96 11.00
C LEU A 42 3.55 -9.02 10.79
N PRO A 43 3.66 -8.40 9.60
CA PRO A 43 4.69 -7.39 9.33
C PRO A 43 4.45 -6.12 10.14
N GLU A 44 5.50 -5.29 10.29
CA GLU A 44 5.36 -3.97 10.89
C GLU A 44 4.56 -3.03 9.97
N PRO A 45 3.59 -2.26 10.52
CA PRO A 45 2.80 -1.31 9.74
C PRO A 45 3.64 -0.18 9.13
N GLY A 46 3.35 0.17 7.87
CA GLY A 46 3.95 1.30 7.18
C GLY A 46 3.24 2.63 7.41
N VAL A 47 3.64 3.63 6.62
CA VAL A 47 2.97 4.95 6.58
C VAL A 47 1.67 4.84 5.77
N PRO A 48 0.51 5.28 6.31
CA PRO A 48 -0.75 5.28 5.57
C PRO A 48 -0.71 6.16 4.32
N GLU A 49 -1.34 5.70 3.24
CA GLU A 49 -1.44 6.51 2.02
C GLU A 49 -2.27 7.78 2.19
N SER A 50 -3.27 7.75 3.06
CA SER A 50 -4.07 8.93 3.42
C SER A 50 -3.22 10.07 4.00
N PHE A 51 -2.14 9.76 4.73
CA PHE A 51 -1.21 10.76 5.20
C PHE A 51 -0.37 11.37 4.05
N LYS A 52 0.07 10.55 3.08
CA LYS A 52 0.78 11.04 1.89
C LYS A 52 -0.12 11.95 1.05
N VAL A 53 -1.40 11.62 0.90
CA VAL A 53 -2.39 12.46 0.21
C VAL A 53 -2.58 13.78 0.94
N LEU A 54 -2.76 13.77 2.26
CA LEU A 54 -2.86 14.99 3.07
C LEU A 54 -1.67 15.93 2.84
N MET A 55 -0.45 15.39 2.83
CA MET A 55 0.77 16.17 2.55
C MET A 55 0.74 16.82 1.15
N LYS A 56 0.27 16.08 0.14
CA LYS A 56 0.11 16.62 -1.23
C LYS A 56 -0.98 17.68 -1.31
N GLU A 57 -2.08 17.53 -0.57
CA GLU A 57 -3.15 18.54 -0.49
C GLU A 57 -2.68 19.83 0.19
N MET A 58 -1.90 19.73 1.26
CA MET A 58 -1.29 20.90 1.90
C MET A 58 -0.31 21.62 0.95
N LYS A 59 0.53 20.86 0.23
CA LYS A 59 1.44 21.41 -0.78
C LYS A 59 0.68 22.09 -1.93
N ALA A 60 -0.48 21.57 -2.33
CA ALA A 60 -1.35 22.19 -3.33
C ALA A 60 -1.90 23.57 -2.89
N LEU A 61 -1.98 23.81 -1.58
CA LEU A 61 -2.34 25.12 -1.00
C LEU A 61 -1.13 26.06 -0.86
N CYS A 62 0.01 25.75 -1.46
CA CYS A 62 1.28 26.46 -1.30
C CYS A 62 1.82 26.46 0.14
N LEU A 63 1.45 25.46 0.95
CA LEU A 63 2.05 25.24 2.25
C LEU A 63 3.25 24.31 2.10
N ASP A 64 4.40 24.74 2.59
CA ASP A 64 5.59 23.90 2.66
C ASP A 64 5.56 23.08 3.94
N VAL A 65 5.37 21.76 3.78
CA VAL A 65 5.26 20.80 4.88
C VAL A 65 6.28 19.70 4.65
N GLU A 66 7.18 19.53 5.62
CA GLU A 66 8.24 18.54 5.61
C GLU A 66 8.17 17.69 6.88
N VAL A 67 8.41 16.38 6.73
CA VAL A 67 8.56 15.47 7.86
C VAL A 67 10.03 15.42 8.23
N LEU A 68 10.37 15.84 9.45
CA LEU A 68 11.75 15.86 9.94
C LEU A 68 12.02 14.64 10.82
N ARG A 69 13.20 14.05 10.67
CA ARG A 69 13.74 13.10 11.66
C ARG A 69 14.23 13.84 12.90
N GLU A 70 14.54 13.09 13.95
CA GLU A 70 15.16 13.63 15.18
C GLU A 70 16.44 14.42 14.89
N ASP A 71 17.20 14.02 13.86
CA ASP A 71 18.42 14.70 13.40
C ASP A 71 18.17 15.98 12.56
N GLY A 72 16.92 16.41 12.39
CA GLY A 72 16.54 17.58 11.59
C GLY A 72 16.65 17.38 10.07
N ARG A 73 16.91 16.15 9.61
CA ARG A 73 16.93 15.82 8.18
C ARG A 73 15.51 15.55 7.67
N PRO A 74 15.16 16.01 6.46
CA PRO A 74 13.87 15.68 5.86
C PRO A 74 13.79 14.18 5.56
N VAL A 75 12.63 13.59 5.84
CA VAL A 75 12.28 12.23 5.42
C VAL A 75 11.64 12.33 4.04
N GLU A 76 12.29 11.72 3.05
CA GLU A 76 11.63 11.43 1.79
C GLU A 76 10.59 10.33 2.02
N LEU A 77 9.32 10.70 1.96
CA LEU A 77 8.22 9.77 1.86
C LEU A 77 8.22 9.22 0.43
N ALA A 78 8.42 7.92 0.28
CA ALA A 78 8.38 7.28 -1.03
C ALA A 78 7.04 7.57 -1.73
N ASP A 79 7.11 7.98 -2.99
CA ASP A 79 5.93 8.26 -3.79
C ASP A 79 5.16 6.97 -4.09
N LEU A 80 3.84 7.09 -4.16
CA LEU A 80 2.90 6.01 -4.53
C LEU A 80 3.34 5.24 -5.78
N ASP A 81 3.94 5.94 -6.75
CA ASP A 81 4.40 5.32 -7.99
C ASP A 81 5.57 4.36 -7.75
N ASP A 82 6.62 4.79 -7.03
CA ASP A 82 7.78 3.96 -6.70
C ASP A 82 7.40 2.71 -5.92
N ASP A 83 6.44 2.90 -5.04
CA ASP A 83 5.83 1.87 -4.24
C ASP A 83 5.12 0.86 -5.17
N ILE A 84 4.20 1.28 -6.04
CA ILE A 84 3.51 0.39 -7.00
C ILE A 84 4.51 -0.41 -7.84
N TYR A 85 5.58 0.25 -8.33
CA TYR A 85 6.63 -0.41 -9.09
C TYR A 85 7.36 -1.49 -8.29
N LYS A 86 7.63 -1.25 -7.00
CA LYS A 86 8.20 -2.28 -6.11
C LYS A 86 7.25 -3.46 -5.94
N THR A 87 5.96 -3.22 -5.69
CA THR A 87 4.96 -4.31 -5.54
C THR A 87 4.92 -5.20 -6.78
N GLN A 88 4.85 -4.59 -7.96
CA GLN A 88 4.78 -5.33 -9.23
C GLN A 88 6.02 -6.20 -9.44
N LYS A 89 7.20 -5.68 -9.08
CA LYS A 89 8.47 -6.39 -9.21
C LYS A 89 8.59 -7.55 -8.22
N GLU A 90 8.12 -7.36 -6.99
CA GLU A 90 8.26 -8.35 -5.91
C GLU A 90 7.26 -9.50 -6.03
N LEU A 91 6.03 -9.20 -6.45
CA LEU A 91 4.97 -10.20 -6.61
C LEU A 91 4.91 -10.83 -8.00
N GLY A 92 5.61 -10.27 -9.00
CA GLY A 92 5.56 -10.76 -10.39
C GLY A 92 4.16 -10.64 -11.04
N ILE A 93 3.26 -9.86 -10.45
CA ILE A 93 1.90 -9.65 -10.94
C ILE A 93 1.93 -8.50 -11.95
N ASN A 94 1.84 -8.84 -13.23
CA ASN A 94 1.71 -7.86 -14.30
C ASN A 94 0.26 -7.32 -14.28
N LEU A 95 0.04 -6.20 -13.58
CA LEU A 95 -1.25 -5.49 -13.51
C LEU A 95 -1.60 -4.75 -14.82
N THR A 96 -0.69 -4.73 -15.79
CA THR A 96 -1.01 -4.31 -17.15
C THR A 96 -2.04 -5.31 -17.67
N ARG A 97 -3.26 -4.81 -17.92
CA ARG A 97 -4.34 -5.51 -18.62
C ARG A 97 -3.71 -6.44 -19.66
N PRO A 98 -3.97 -7.77 -19.64
CA PRO A 98 -3.53 -8.60 -20.74
C PRO A 98 -4.12 -7.96 -21.99
N GLU A 99 -3.23 -7.45 -22.85
CA GLU A 99 -3.55 -7.07 -24.22
C GLU A 99 -4.52 -8.13 -24.71
N ARG A 100 -5.74 -7.69 -25.01
CA ARG A 100 -6.81 -8.54 -25.52
C ARG A 100 -6.15 -9.36 -26.64
N GLY A 101 -6.03 -10.67 -26.43
CA GLY A 101 -5.23 -11.55 -27.31
C GLY A 101 -5.49 -11.16 -28.76
N SER A 102 -4.44 -10.85 -29.49
CA SER A 102 -4.60 -10.44 -30.89
C SER A 102 -5.34 -11.55 -31.63
N ASP A 103 -6.17 -11.22 -32.63
CA ASP A 103 -6.95 -12.19 -33.42
C ASP A 103 -6.09 -13.34 -34.02
N ALA A 104 -4.75 -13.22 -33.98
CA ALA A 104 -3.81 -14.27 -34.32
C ALA A 104 -3.77 -15.42 -33.31
N ASP A 105 -3.88 -15.14 -32.01
CA ASP A 105 -3.82 -16.15 -30.93
C ASP A 105 -5.08 -17.02 -30.89
N ASP A 106 -6.25 -16.46 -31.22
CA ASP A 106 -7.51 -17.21 -31.32
C ASP A 106 -7.53 -18.15 -32.53
N ARG A 107 -6.85 -17.80 -33.64
CA ARG A 107 -6.75 -18.67 -34.82
C ARG A 107 -5.90 -19.91 -34.57
N LEU A 108 -4.86 -19.81 -33.75
CA LEU A 108 -4.02 -20.96 -33.40
C LEU A 108 -4.77 -22.02 -32.57
N ARG A 109 -5.77 -21.59 -31.79
CA ARG A 109 -6.63 -22.49 -31.00
C ARG A 109 -7.69 -23.22 -31.83
N GLN A 110 -8.06 -22.69 -32.99
CA GLN A 110 -9.05 -23.33 -33.87
C GLN A 110 -8.47 -24.47 -34.73
N ASN A 111 -7.16 -24.48 -34.96
CA ASN A 111 -6.50 -25.49 -35.80
C ASN A 111 -6.01 -26.74 -35.03
N THR A 112 -6.38 -26.89 -33.75
CA THR A 112 -5.97 -28.04 -32.91
C THR A 112 -7.11 -29.02 -32.59
N PHE A 113 -8.21 -28.98 -33.35
CA PHE A 113 -9.22 -30.06 -33.38
C PHE A 113 -9.34 -30.65 -34.78
#